data_AF-A0A1H6CRB2-F1
#
_entry.id   AF-A0A1H6CRB2-F1
#
_cell.length_a   1.000
_cell.length_b   1.000
_cell.length_c   1.000
_cell.angle_alpha   90.00
_cell.angle_beta   90.00
_cell.angle_gamma   90.00
#
_symmetry.space_group_name_H-M   'P 1'
#
loop_
_entity.id
_entity.type
_entity.pdbx_description
1 polymer ?
#
loop_
_entity_poly.entity_id
_entity_poly.type
_entity_poly.pdbx_seq_one_letter_code
_entity_poly.pdbx_strand_id
1 'polypeptide(L)'
;MPNTAKQEAIRKAYGEYWEQVKDKVDEEGWFYYYSMDYLTKSKNYSLTHYLTCDEDIYKLTIRPKSLQGIENNNGWIRIESEGDLPKDSYNYYAFCSNGSVMTFNDFEYYKKYIIPELKVTHYQPIVKPEKPIY
;
A
#
# COMPACT_ATOMS: atom_id res chain seq x y z
N MET A 1 -4.49 1.89 17.93
CA MET A 1 -5.58 2.59 17.22
C MET A 1 -5.45 2.22 15.75
N PRO A 2 -6.53 1.91 15.03
CA PRO A 2 -6.41 1.66 13.60
C PRO A 2 -5.81 2.92 12.96
N ASN A 3 -4.86 2.72 12.05
CA ASN A 3 -4.27 3.81 11.28
C ASN A 3 -5.38 4.44 10.42
N THR A 4 -5.86 5.63 10.80
CA THR A 4 -7.02 6.29 10.18
C THR A 4 -6.83 6.50 8.67
N ALA A 5 -5.60 6.72 8.22
CA ALA A 5 -5.27 6.85 6.80
C ALA A 5 -5.43 5.50 6.06
N LYS A 6 -5.06 4.39 6.69
CA LYS A 6 -5.24 3.04 6.13
C LYS A 6 -6.71 2.70 5.98
N GLN A 7 -7.52 2.96 7.00
CA GLN A 7 -8.97 2.74 6.94
C GLN A 7 -9.65 3.61 5.88
N GLU A 8 -9.23 4.86 5.75
CA GLU A 8 -9.75 5.76 4.71
C GLU A 8 -9.40 5.27 3.30
N ALA A 9 -8.18 4.76 3.09
CA ALA A 9 -7.78 4.14 1.83
C ALA A 9 -8.64 2.91 1.50
N ILE A 10 -8.87 2.04 2.48
CA ILE A 10 -9.75 0.86 2.34
C ILE A 10 -11.16 1.30 1.95
N ARG A 11 -11.75 2.24 2.70
CA ARG A 11 -13.08 2.79 2.42
C ARG A 11 -13.19 3.33 1.00
N LYS A 12 -12.22 4.13 0.58
CA LYS A 12 -12.18 4.73 -0.76
C LYS A 12 -12.04 3.67 -1.86
N ALA A 13 -11.27 2.61 -1.62
CA ALA A 13 -11.07 1.53 -2.59
C ALA A 13 -12.33 0.69 -2.81
N TYR A 14 -13.14 0.49 -1.77
CA TYR A 14 -14.46 -0.16 -1.90
C TYR A 14 -15.54 0.76 -2.49
N GLY A 15 -15.36 2.08 -2.40
CA GLY A 15 -16.22 3.07 -3.06
C GLY A 15 -17.69 2.95 -2.64
N GLU A 16 -18.59 2.85 -3.62
CA GLU A 16 -20.04 2.73 -3.38
C GLU A 16 -20.45 1.44 -2.64
N TYR A 17 -19.60 0.41 -2.67
CA TYR A 17 -19.87 -0.88 -2.03
C TYR A 17 -19.52 -0.89 -0.54
N TRP A 18 -18.81 0.13 -0.05
CA TRP A 18 -18.30 0.18 1.33
C TRP A 18 -19.38 -0.10 2.38
N GLU A 19 -20.54 0.56 2.28
CA GLU A 19 -21.63 0.39 3.25
C GLU A 19 -22.18 -1.04 3.33
N GLN A 20 -22.04 -1.83 2.26
CA GLN A 20 -22.52 -3.22 2.20
C GLN A 20 -21.52 -4.22 2.80
N VAL A 21 -20.24 -3.86 2.82
CA VAL A 21 -19.14 -4.79 3.17
C VAL A 21 -18.38 -4.39 4.42
N LYS A 22 -18.49 -3.15 4.92
CA LYS A 22 -17.68 -2.61 6.02
C LYS A 22 -17.63 -3.48 7.28
N ASP A 23 -18.72 -4.19 7.62
CA ASP A 23 -18.80 -5.04 8.80
C ASP A 23 -18.12 -6.42 8.61
N LYS A 24 -17.64 -6.70 7.38
CA LYS A 24 -17.04 -7.96 6.95
C LYS A 24 -15.62 -7.79 6.40
N VAL A 25 -15.16 -6.55 6.25
CA VAL A 25 -13.82 -6.19 5.78
C VAL A 25 -12.89 -6.10 6.99
N ASP A 26 -11.74 -6.77 6.93
CA ASP A 26 -10.72 -6.70 7.99
C ASP A 26 -9.81 -5.46 7.88
N GLU A 27 -8.83 -5.37 8.77
CA GLU A 27 -7.91 -4.23 8.86
C GLU A 27 -6.96 -4.08 7.65
N GLU A 28 -6.82 -5.13 6.83
CA GLU A 28 -6.01 -5.15 5.61
C GLU A 28 -6.87 -4.98 4.34
N GLY A 29 -8.17 -4.78 4.53
CA GLY A 29 -9.13 -4.61 3.44
C GLY A 29 -9.58 -5.93 2.83
N TRP A 30 -9.37 -7.08 3.47
CA TRP A 30 -9.87 -8.36 2.97
C TRP A 30 -11.31 -8.60 3.40
N PHE A 31 -12.11 -9.07 2.46
CA PHE A 31 -13.46 -9.53 2.68
C PHE A 31 -13.53 -11.06 2.53
N TYR A 32 -14.02 -11.73 3.56
CA TYR A 32 -14.14 -13.20 3.60
C TYR A 32 -15.50 -13.63 3.05
N TYR A 33 -15.48 -14.35 1.93
CA TYR A 33 -16.68 -14.88 1.32
C TYR A 33 -16.81 -16.38 1.59
N TYR A 34 -17.74 -16.74 2.46
CA TYR A 34 -18.11 -18.13 2.68
C TYR A 34 -19.07 -18.58 1.58
N SER A 35 -18.61 -19.52 0.75
CA SER A 35 -19.29 -20.17 -0.39
C SER A 35 -19.43 -19.35 -1.68
N MET A 36 -18.94 -19.92 -2.80
CA MET A 36 -19.05 -19.42 -4.19
C MET A 36 -20.47 -19.08 -4.68
N ASP A 37 -21.52 -19.32 -3.88
CA ASP A 37 -22.89 -19.42 -4.35
C ASP A 37 -23.58 -18.07 -4.62
N TYR A 38 -23.02 -16.93 -4.21
CA TYR A 38 -23.54 -15.63 -4.66
C TYR A 38 -22.64 -14.64 -5.41
N LEU A 39 -21.45 -15.08 -5.81
CA LEU A 39 -20.77 -14.50 -6.98
C LEU A 39 -21.43 -14.96 -8.30
N THR A 40 -22.04 -16.15 -8.33
CA THR A 40 -22.78 -16.64 -9.51
C THR A 40 -24.23 -16.15 -9.57
N LYS A 41 -24.86 -15.90 -8.42
CA LYS A 41 -26.24 -15.34 -8.34
C LYS A 41 -26.30 -13.82 -8.47
N SER A 42 -25.27 -13.10 -8.04
CA SER A 42 -25.15 -11.68 -8.38
C SER A 42 -24.42 -11.57 -9.72
N LYS A 43 -25.13 -11.18 -10.79
CA LYS A 43 -24.51 -10.84 -12.10
C LYS A 43 -23.63 -9.58 -12.04
N ASN A 44 -22.92 -9.34 -10.94
CA ASN A 44 -21.96 -8.24 -10.80
C ASN A 44 -20.56 -8.71 -11.22
N TYR A 45 -20.46 -9.17 -12.47
CA TYR A 45 -19.19 -9.44 -13.15
C TYR A 45 -18.23 -8.24 -13.11
N SER A 46 -18.75 -7.02 -12.90
CA SER A 46 -18.00 -5.78 -12.70
C SER A 46 -16.98 -5.88 -11.56
N LEU A 47 -17.33 -6.41 -10.38
CA LEU A 47 -16.43 -6.39 -9.22
C LEU A 47 -15.20 -7.28 -9.42
N THR A 48 -15.37 -8.45 -10.06
CA THR A 48 -14.31 -9.46 -10.18
C THR A 48 -13.06 -8.95 -10.92
N HIS A 49 -13.22 -8.02 -11.86
CA HIS A 49 -12.07 -7.41 -12.57
C HIS A 49 -11.20 -6.54 -11.65
N TYR A 50 -11.80 -5.96 -10.60
CA TYR A 50 -11.14 -5.05 -9.68
C TYR A 50 -10.65 -5.72 -8.40
N LEU A 51 -10.80 -7.04 -8.26
CA LEU A 51 -10.44 -7.77 -7.05
C LEU A 51 -9.23 -8.70 -7.25
N THR A 52 -8.47 -8.92 -6.18
CA THR A 52 -7.53 -10.03 -6.04
C THR A 52 -8.17 -11.15 -5.24
N CYS A 53 -8.02 -12.40 -5.68
CA CYS A 53 -8.47 -13.59 -4.97
C CYS A 53 -7.26 -14.34 -4.40
N ASP A 54 -7.35 -14.79 -3.16
CA ASP A 54 -6.45 -15.81 -2.61
C ASP A 54 -7.25 -17.11 -2.46
N GLU A 55 -6.76 -18.18 -3.08
CA GLU A 55 -7.47 -19.47 -3.15
C GLU A 55 -6.98 -20.40 -2.04
N ASP A 56 -7.60 -20.31 -0.87
CA ASP A 56 -7.68 -21.45 0.04
C ASP A 56 -8.97 -22.20 -0.29
N ILE A 57 -8.90 -23.53 -0.44
CA ILE A 57 -9.95 -24.41 -1.05
C ILE A 57 -11.33 -24.26 -0.36
N TYR A 58 -11.40 -23.64 0.81
CA TYR A 58 -12.60 -23.42 1.61
C TYR A 58 -12.91 -21.95 1.96
N LYS A 59 -12.07 -20.99 1.53
CA LYS A 59 -12.22 -19.56 1.84
C LYS A 59 -11.82 -18.72 0.64
N LEU A 60 -12.81 -18.07 0.02
CA LEU A 60 -12.54 -17.07 -0.99
C LEU A 60 -12.39 -15.73 -0.28
N THR A 61 -11.17 -15.21 -0.22
CA THR A 61 -10.91 -13.83 0.24
C THR A 61 -10.77 -12.93 -0.97
N ILE A 62 -11.46 -11.78 -0.93
CA ILE A 62 -11.38 -10.78 -1.99
C ILE A 62 -11.03 -9.42 -1.42
N ARG A 63 -10.26 -8.66 -2.20
CA ARG A 63 -9.87 -7.28 -1.89
C ARG A 63 -9.69 -6.48 -3.18
N PRO A 64 -10.02 -5.19 -3.21
CA PRO A 64 -9.69 -4.32 -4.34
C PRO A 64 -8.20 -4.36 -4.70
N LYS A 65 -7.88 -4.51 -6.00
CA LYS A 65 -6.50 -4.48 -6.55
C LYS A 65 -5.76 -3.20 -6.16
N SER A 66 -6.48 -2.09 -6.03
CA SER A 66 -5.92 -0.80 -5.58
C SER A 66 -5.40 -0.81 -4.15
N LEU A 67 -5.74 -1.81 -3.33
CA LEU A 67 -5.20 -2.00 -1.98
C LEU A 67 -4.00 -2.93 -1.93
N GLN A 68 -3.47 -3.37 -3.08
CA GLN A 68 -2.21 -4.11 -3.10
C GLN A 68 -1.10 -3.27 -2.44
N GLY A 69 -0.34 -3.87 -1.53
CA GLY A 69 0.72 -3.21 -0.76
C GLY A 69 0.24 -2.38 0.43
N ILE A 70 -1.05 -2.39 0.78
CA ILE A 70 -1.55 -1.63 1.94
C ILE A 70 -0.99 -2.14 3.27
N GLU A 71 -0.62 -3.42 3.34
CA GLU A 71 -0.03 -4.07 4.51
C GLU A 71 1.32 -3.48 4.90
N ASN A 72 2.10 -3.01 3.93
CA ASN A 72 3.45 -2.48 4.13
C ASN A 72 3.64 -1.09 3.52
N ASN A 73 2.54 -0.37 3.27
CA ASN A 73 2.53 0.96 2.64
C ASN A 73 3.31 0.99 1.30
N ASN A 74 3.21 -0.05 0.48
CA ASN A 74 3.98 -0.23 -0.75
C ASN A 74 5.50 -0.13 -0.54
N GLY A 75 5.99 -0.47 0.66
CA GLY A 75 7.39 -0.37 1.04
C GLY A 75 7.87 1.05 1.39
N TRP A 76 6.97 2.04 1.46
CA TRP A 76 7.30 3.39 1.88
C TRP A 76 7.38 3.50 3.40
N ILE A 77 8.51 3.99 3.89
CA ILE A 77 8.78 4.27 5.30
C ILE A 77 8.47 5.74 5.56
N ARG A 78 7.60 6.01 6.52
CA ARG A 78 7.23 7.37 6.93
C ARG A 78 8.28 7.97 7.86
N ILE A 79 8.57 9.25 7.67
CA ILE A 79 9.48 10.02 8.52
C ILE A 79 8.63 10.85 9.50
N GLU A 80 8.64 10.49 10.77
CA GLU A 80 8.01 11.28 11.85
C GLU A 80 9.07 12.07 12.63
N SER A 81 10.30 11.57 12.65
CA SER A 81 11.42 12.11 13.40
C SER A 81 12.74 11.86 12.69
N GLU A 82 13.82 12.50 13.18
CA GLU A 82 15.16 12.22 12.67
C GLU A 82 15.62 10.77 12.87
N GLY A 83 15.03 10.04 13.82
CA GLY A 83 15.36 8.64 14.07
C GLY A 83 14.84 7.67 13.01
N ASP A 84 13.83 8.09 12.24
CA ASP A 84 13.19 7.29 11.18
C ASP A 84 13.94 7.39 9.86
N LEU A 85 14.91 8.31 9.78
CA LEU A 85 15.68 8.57 8.59
C LEU A 85 16.52 7.35 8.16
N PRO A 86 16.81 7.22 6.86
CA PRO A 86 17.76 6.21 6.38
C PRO A 86 19.09 6.30 7.14
N LYS A 87 19.61 5.15 7.57
CA LYS A 87 20.87 5.05 8.33
C LYS A 87 22.06 4.63 7.48
N ASP A 88 21.80 4.26 6.23
CA ASP A 88 22.77 3.69 5.32
C ASP A 88 22.92 4.57 4.07
N SER A 89 24.11 4.52 3.45
CA SER A 89 24.41 5.24 2.21
C SER A 89 23.94 4.48 0.97
N TYR A 90 22.64 4.19 0.87
CA TYR A 90 22.02 3.61 -0.33
C TYR A 90 21.30 4.66 -1.19
N ASN A 91 20.76 4.20 -2.31
CA ASN A 91 19.87 4.99 -3.17
C ASN A 91 18.44 4.77 -2.69
N TYR A 92 17.67 5.85 -2.59
CA TYR A 92 16.29 5.81 -2.14
C TYR A 92 15.40 6.66 -3.04
N TYR A 93 14.13 6.27 -3.13
CA TYR A 93 13.07 7.18 -3.51
C TYR A 93 12.65 8.00 -2.29
N ALA A 94 12.33 9.28 -2.50
CA ALA A 94 11.75 10.20 -1.54
C ALA A 94 10.36 10.62 -2.01
N PHE A 95 9.39 10.62 -1.11
CA PHE A 95 8.06 11.19 -1.33
C PHE A 95 7.94 12.50 -0.58
N CYS A 96 7.80 13.60 -1.31
CA CYS A 96 7.72 14.94 -0.75
C CYS A 96 6.27 15.31 -0.41
N SER A 97 6.07 16.22 0.53
CA SER A 97 4.73 16.65 0.97
C SER A 97 3.88 17.29 -0.14
N ASN A 98 4.51 17.75 -1.22
CA ASN A 98 3.84 18.30 -2.41
C ASN A 98 3.40 17.20 -3.40
N GLY A 99 3.61 15.92 -3.08
CA GLY A 99 3.27 14.77 -3.93
C GLY A 99 4.33 14.39 -4.96
N SER A 100 5.47 15.09 -5.04
CA SER A 100 6.54 14.72 -5.96
C SER A 100 7.36 13.54 -5.43
N VAL A 101 7.82 12.68 -6.35
CA VAL A 101 8.78 11.62 -6.06
C VAL A 101 10.13 11.98 -6.66
N MET A 102 11.20 11.82 -5.87
CA MET A 102 12.58 12.05 -6.33
C MET A 102 13.50 10.94 -5.88
N THR A 103 14.70 10.88 -6.46
CA THR A 103 15.77 9.97 -6.04
C THR A 103 16.89 10.75 -5.38
N PHE A 104 17.48 10.18 -4.34
CA PHE A 104 18.76 10.66 -3.82
C PHE A 104 19.69 9.48 -3.58
N ASN A 105 20.99 9.74 -3.73
CA ASN A 105 22.06 8.80 -3.46
C ASN A 105 22.79 9.31 -2.22
N ASP A 106 23.08 8.46 -1.25
CA ASP A 106 23.80 8.85 -0.03
C ASP A 106 23.04 9.86 0.83
N PHE A 107 22.06 9.36 1.59
CA PHE A 107 21.17 10.18 2.41
C PHE A 107 21.89 11.11 3.38
N GLU A 108 23.02 10.67 3.96
CA GLU A 108 23.77 11.45 4.95
C GLU A 108 24.27 12.78 4.39
N TYR A 109 24.76 12.79 3.15
CA TYR A 109 25.18 14.02 2.48
C TYR A 109 24.01 14.99 2.28
N TYR A 110 22.84 14.44 1.94
CA TYR A 110 21.68 15.23 1.55
C TYR A 110 20.74 15.59 2.70
N LYS A 111 20.85 14.90 3.84
CA LYS A 111 19.97 15.06 5.02
C LYS A 111 19.74 16.51 5.41
N LYS A 112 20.82 17.30 5.45
CA LYS A 112 20.81 18.71 5.87
C LYS A 112 20.07 19.65 4.90
N TYR A 113 20.05 19.30 3.61
CA TYR A 113 19.52 20.16 2.54
C TYR A 113 18.13 19.68 2.08
N ILE A 114 17.94 18.37 1.97
CA ILE A 114 16.73 17.77 1.42
C ILE A 114 15.57 17.81 2.42
N ILE A 115 15.80 17.52 3.70
CA ILE A 115 14.69 17.47 4.68
C ILE A 115 14.00 18.84 4.82
N PRO A 116 14.74 19.95 5.04
CA PRO A 116 14.10 21.25 5.27
C PRO A 116 13.50 21.86 4.00
N GLU A 117 14.17 21.72 2.85
CA GLU A 117 13.75 22.37 1.60
C GLU A 117 12.62 21.62 0.90
N LEU A 118 12.69 20.28 0.86
CA LEU A 118 11.77 19.46 0.07
C LEU A 118 10.62 18.87 0.90
N LYS A 119 10.65 19.00 2.23
CA LYS A 119 9.62 18.47 3.13
C LYS A 119 9.32 17.00 2.84
N VAL A 120 10.38 16.18 2.80
CA VAL A 120 10.27 14.74 2.56
C VAL A 120 9.46 14.10 3.69
N THR A 121 8.45 13.32 3.32
CA THR A 121 7.52 12.66 4.26
C THR A 121 7.72 11.16 4.33
N HIS A 122 8.14 10.55 3.23
CA HIS A 122 8.40 9.12 3.15
C HIS A 122 9.64 8.84 2.31
N TYR A 123 10.24 7.67 2.50
CA TYR A 123 11.28 7.16 1.62
C TYR A 123 11.11 5.66 1.37
N GLN A 124 11.68 5.17 0.29
CA GLN A 124 11.69 3.76 -0.07
C GLN A 124 13.08 3.37 -0.60
N PRO A 125 13.73 2.32 -0.08
CA PRO A 125 15.00 1.83 -0.62
C PRO A 125 14.86 1.38 -2.08
N ILE A 126 15.80 1.79 -2.94
CA ILE A 126 15.89 1.28 -4.30
C ILE A 126 16.63 -0.05 -4.24
N VAL A 127 15.86 -1.15 -4.30
CA VAL A 127 16.41 -2.49 -4.36
C VAL A 127 17.16 -2.65 -5.68
N LYS A 128 18.46 -2.93 -5.60
CA LYS A 128 19.25 -3.22 -6.80
C LYS A 128 18.70 -4.49 -7.46
N PRO A 129 18.48 -4.50 -8.78
CA PRO A 129 18.07 -5.71 -9.46
C PRO A 129 19.11 -6.80 -9.22
N GLU A 130 18.63 -8.04 -9.08
CA GLU A 130 19.52 -9.20 -9.05
C GLU A 130 20.33 -9.25 -10.35
N LYS A 131 21.53 -9.82 -10.27
CA LYS A 131 22.35 -9.99 -11.47
C LYS A 131 21.58 -10.85 -12.49
N PRO A 132 21.71 -10.56 -13.79
CA PRO A 132 21.21 -11.47 -14.83
C PRO A 132 21.73 -12.88 -14.58
N ILE A 133 20.86 -13.86 -14.79
CA ILE A 133 21.19 -15.27 -14.62
C ILE A 133 22.00 -15.78 -15.83
N TYR A 134 21.94 -15.08 -16.97
CA TYR A 134 22.68 -15.34 -18.21
C TYR A 134 23.14 -14.05 -18.88
#